data_AF-A0A530GMQ5-F1
#
_entry.id   AF-A0A530GMQ5-F1
#
_cell.length_a   1.000
_cell.length_b   1.000
_cell.length_c   1.000
_cell.angle_alpha   90.00
_cell.angle_beta   90.00
_cell.angle_gamma   90.00
#
_symmetry.space_group_name_H-M   'P 1'
#
loop_
_entity.id
_entity.type
_entity.pdbx_description
1 polymer ?
#
loop_
_entity_poly.entity_id
_entity_poly.type
_entity_poly.pdbx_seq_one_letter_code
_entity_poly.pdbx_strand_id
1 'polypeptide(L)'
;VVSMLTAGTGAVQKAVAAAQNSKLGTGGSKHRHMSEGEWVDHGHHALMRIAAFSHAGGYDESFSHNEDAELDYRLRQAGYRIWMSGRTHMVYYPRSSLKSLYLQYLGYGRGRARNVLKHRMVPKVRQMVPLLVAPVVLLALFSFVHWLAAVPFLLWAAVCLGYGLLTAVRQRNASIALAGVSAMVM
;
A
#
# COMPACT_ATOMS: atom_id res chain seq x y z
N VAL A 1 -11.32 2.61 13.49
CA VAL A 1 -10.75 1.67 12.51
C VAL A 1 -9.92 0.63 13.21
N VAL A 2 -9.57 -0.47 12.54
CA VAL A 2 -8.81 -1.56 13.14
C VAL A 2 -7.50 -1.79 12.40
N SER A 3 -6.53 -2.37 13.09
CA SER A 3 -5.31 -2.86 12.45
C SER A 3 -5.57 -4.16 11.69
N MET A 4 -4.73 -4.45 10.70
CA MET A 4 -4.80 -5.66 9.90
C MET A 4 -3.49 -6.44 10.00
N LEU A 5 -3.64 -7.76 10.19
CA LEU A 5 -2.58 -8.73 10.04
C LEU A 5 -2.76 -9.43 8.69
N THR A 6 -1.82 -9.25 7.78
CA THR A 6 -1.93 -9.88 6.46
C THR A 6 -1.46 -11.33 6.54
N ALA A 7 -2.26 -12.28 6.07
CA ALA A 7 -1.95 -13.70 6.01
C ALA A 7 -2.28 -14.27 4.63
N GLY A 8 -1.78 -15.46 4.31
CA GLY A 8 -2.02 -16.08 3.01
C GLY A 8 -1.87 -17.60 3.00
N THR A 9 -2.60 -18.22 2.08
CA THR A 9 -2.51 -19.64 1.71
C THR A 9 -1.82 -19.77 0.35
N GLY A 10 -0.91 -20.74 0.22
CA GLY A 10 -0.06 -20.88 -0.97
C GLY A 10 1.12 -19.90 -1.05
N ALA A 11 2.09 -20.20 -1.93
CA ALA A 11 3.37 -19.50 -1.96
C ALA A 11 3.25 -18.01 -2.33
N VAL A 12 2.49 -17.69 -3.38
CA VAL A 12 2.33 -16.31 -3.85
C VAL A 12 1.62 -15.45 -2.80
N GLN A 13 0.48 -15.90 -2.27
CA GLN A 13 -0.27 -15.11 -1.28
C GLN A 13 0.53 -14.91 0.02
N LYS A 14 1.32 -15.90 0.45
CA LYS A 14 2.25 -15.77 1.59
C LYS A 14 3.35 -14.74 1.31
N ALA A 15 3.93 -14.74 0.11
CA ALA A 15 4.91 -13.75 -0.28
C ALA A 15 4.32 -12.33 -0.33
N VAL A 16 3.11 -12.17 -0.88
CA VAL A 16 2.39 -10.88 -0.87
C VAL A 16 2.08 -10.44 0.56
N ALA A 17 1.62 -11.34 1.42
CA ALA A 17 1.36 -11.04 2.82
C ALA A 17 2.62 -10.57 3.55
N ALA A 18 3.75 -11.25 3.34
CA ALA A 18 5.04 -10.85 3.90
C ALA A 18 5.50 -9.48 3.38
N ALA A 19 5.37 -9.22 2.08
CA ALA A 19 5.66 -7.90 1.51
C ALA A 19 4.78 -6.82 2.14
N GLN A 20 3.48 -7.08 2.28
CA GLN A 20 2.52 -6.17 2.86
C GLN A 20 2.71 -5.91 4.37
N ASN A 21 3.22 -6.88 5.12
CA ASN A 21 3.56 -6.68 6.54
C ASN A 21 4.93 -6.02 6.72
N SER A 22 5.69 -5.81 5.64
CA SER A 22 7.02 -5.21 5.68
C SER A 22 6.99 -3.69 5.49
N LYS A 23 8.02 -3.01 6.00
CA LYS A 23 8.20 -1.57 5.76
C LYS A 23 8.44 -1.26 4.29
N LEU A 24 9.17 -2.14 3.59
CA LEU A 24 9.48 -1.96 2.16
C LEU A 24 8.20 -1.98 1.31
N GLY A 25 7.33 -2.98 1.52
CA GLY A 25 6.13 -3.15 0.68
C GLY A 25 5.00 -2.16 0.96
N THR A 26 4.98 -1.49 2.12
CA THR A 26 3.84 -0.61 2.47
C THR A 26 4.22 0.79 2.92
N GLY A 27 5.51 1.11 2.87
CA GLY A 27 6.02 2.41 3.32
C GLY A 27 5.74 2.69 4.80
N GLY A 28 5.54 1.64 5.62
CA GLY A 28 5.22 1.75 7.04
C GLY A 28 3.80 2.23 7.35
N SER A 29 2.80 1.77 6.59
CA SER A 29 1.39 2.12 6.85
C SER A 29 0.95 1.64 8.24
N LYS A 30 0.49 2.58 9.09
CA LYS A 30 0.12 2.31 10.49
C LYS A 30 -0.95 1.23 10.66
N HIS A 31 -1.91 1.14 9.74
CA HIS A 31 -2.99 0.13 9.77
C HIS A 31 -2.51 -1.31 9.57
N ARG A 32 -1.27 -1.51 9.15
CA ARG A 32 -0.67 -2.84 8.97
C ARG A 32 0.29 -3.21 10.11
N HIS A 33 0.32 -2.39 11.15
CA HIS A 33 1.02 -2.67 12.39
C HIS A 33 -0.01 -2.76 13.53
N MET A 34 0.26 -3.63 14.49
CA MET A 34 -0.51 -3.62 15.73
C MET A 34 -0.27 -2.29 16.44
N SER A 35 -1.35 -1.67 16.89
CA SER A 35 -1.35 -0.42 17.63
C SER A 35 -1.87 -0.69 19.03
N GLU A 36 -1.45 0.10 20.01
CA GLU A 36 -2.09 0.11 21.34
C GLU A 36 -3.30 1.05 21.39
N GLY A 37 -3.56 1.78 20.29
CA GLY A 37 -4.57 2.81 20.19
C GLY A 37 -3.93 4.14 19.81
N GLU A 38 -4.24 4.66 18.62
CA GLU A 38 -3.70 5.95 18.20
C GLU A 38 -4.61 6.70 17.23
N TRP A 39 -4.41 8.02 17.17
CA TRP A 39 -5.04 8.86 16.16
C TRP A 39 -4.31 8.71 14.84
N VAL A 40 -5.08 8.45 13.78
CA VAL A 40 -4.58 8.22 12.43
C VAL A 40 -5.23 9.16 11.42
N ASP A 41 -4.58 9.25 10.27
CA ASP A 41 -4.97 10.15 9.17
C ASP A 41 -5.96 9.53 8.17
N HIS A 42 -6.08 8.21 8.21
CA HIS A 42 -6.83 7.37 7.28
C HIS A 42 -7.32 6.17 8.08
N GLY A 43 -8.33 5.45 7.62
CA GLY A 43 -8.89 4.33 8.33
C GLY A 43 -9.43 3.23 7.42
N HIS A 44 -8.64 2.17 7.23
CA HIS A 44 -9.13 0.99 6.51
C HIS A 44 -9.98 0.13 7.46
N HIS A 45 -11.15 -0.32 7.01
CA HIS A 45 -12.17 -1.01 7.82
C HIS A 45 -12.59 -0.23 9.08
N ALA A 46 -13.46 0.76 8.86
CA ALA A 46 -13.96 1.67 9.88
C ALA A 46 -15.38 1.31 10.33
N LEU A 47 -15.61 1.39 11.65
CA LEU A 47 -16.92 1.78 12.17
C LEU A 47 -16.96 3.31 12.20
N MET A 48 -18.06 3.88 11.73
CA MET A 48 -18.25 5.33 11.62
C MET A 48 -19.55 5.75 12.29
N ARG A 49 -19.54 6.93 12.91
CA ARG A 49 -20.78 7.54 13.39
C ARG A 49 -21.60 7.96 12.18
N ILE A 50 -22.87 7.54 12.13
CA ILE A 50 -23.77 7.87 11.02
C ILE A 50 -23.85 9.38 10.81
N ALA A 51 -23.97 10.16 11.90
CA ALA A 51 -24.02 11.62 11.82
C ALA A 51 -22.78 12.22 11.11
N ALA A 52 -21.58 11.69 11.38
CA ALA A 52 -20.35 12.17 10.73
C ALA A 52 -20.30 11.77 9.25
N PHE A 53 -20.72 10.53 8.93
CA PHE A 53 -20.80 10.04 7.55
C PHE A 53 -21.79 10.85 6.71
N SER A 54 -23.00 11.08 7.24
CA SER A 54 -24.03 11.89 6.61
C SER A 54 -23.61 13.35 6.46
N HIS A 55 -22.96 13.93 7.47
CA HIS A 55 -22.42 15.30 7.38
C HIS A 55 -21.40 15.42 6.25
N ALA A 56 -20.53 14.42 6.07
CA ALA A 56 -19.57 14.42 4.98
C ALA A 56 -20.24 14.23 3.60
N GLY A 57 -21.50 13.80 3.53
CA GLY A 57 -22.20 13.49 2.28
C GLY A 57 -21.98 12.05 1.79
N GLY A 58 -21.55 11.15 2.67
CA GLY A 58 -21.31 9.74 2.34
C GLY A 58 -20.06 9.51 1.48
N TYR A 59 -19.98 8.35 0.82
CA TYR A 59 -18.92 8.07 -0.16
C TYR A 59 -19.16 8.84 -1.46
N ASP A 60 -18.09 9.32 -2.07
CA ASP A 60 -18.17 9.84 -3.44
C ASP A 60 -18.22 8.67 -4.42
N GLU A 61 -19.41 8.41 -4.98
CA GLU A 61 -19.68 7.32 -5.92
C GLU A 61 -18.85 7.39 -7.21
N SER A 62 -18.26 8.55 -7.49
CA SER A 62 -17.39 8.70 -8.64
C SER A 62 -16.06 7.94 -8.45
N PHE A 63 -15.67 7.60 -7.21
CA PHE A 63 -14.49 6.79 -6.91
C PHE A 63 -14.79 5.30 -6.88
N SER A 64 -14.09 4.53 -7.72
CA SER A 64 -14.12 3.06 -7.66
C SER A 64 -13.09 2.45 -6.70
N HIS A 65 -12.05 3.22 -6.37
CA HIS A 65 -10.96 2.82 -5.49
C HIS A 65 -10.52 4.04 -4.70
N ASN A 66 -10.05 3.83 -3.46
CA ASN A 66 -9.53 4.87 -2.59
C ASN A 66 -10.62 5.91 -2.21
N GLU A 67 -11.89 5.50 -2.28
CA GLU A 67 -13.09 6.21 -1.81
C GLU A 67 -13.10 6.38 -0.29
N ASP A 68 -12.53 5.41 0.43
CA ASP A 68 -12.33 5.46 1.88
C ASP A 68 -11.37 6.58 2.29
N ALA A 69 -10.23 6.69 1.62
CA ALA A 69 -9.25 7.76 1.86
C ALA A 69 -9.76 9.14 1.40
N GLU A 70 -10.66 9.19 0.42
CA GLU A 70 -11.33 10.42 0.00
C GLU A 70 -12.35 10.88 1.05
N LEU A 71 -13.15 9.95 1.59
CA LEU A 71 -14.06 10.22 2.70
C LEU A 71 -13.30 10.66 3.96
N ASP A 72 -12.22 9.97 4.32
CA ASP A 72 -11.39 10.31 5.47
C ASP A 72 -10.82 11.73 5.36
N TYR A 73 -10.43 12.15 4.14
CA TYR A 73 -10.00 13.51 3.90
C TYR A 73 -11.12 14.52 4.22
N ARG A 74 -12.33 14.32 3.68
CA ARG A 74 -13.49 15.20 3.93
C ARG A 74 -13.88 15.23 5.40
N LEU A 75 -13.91 14.07 6.07
CA LEU A 75 -14.21 13.99 7.50
C LEU A 75 -13.21 14.81 8.32
N ARG A 76 -11.92 14.73 8.00
CA ARG A 76 -10.89 15.49 8.71
C ARG A 76 -10.95 16.98 8.43
N GLN A 77 -11.27 17.40 7.21
CA GLN A 77 -11.53 18.80 6.88
C GLN A 77 -12.73 19.35 7.67
N ALA A 78 -13.75 18.52 7.93
CA ALA A 78 -14.87 18.85 8.80
C ALA A 78 -14.56 18.77 10.31
N GLY A 79 -13.29 18.56 10.70
CA GLY A 79 -12.85 18.55 12.10
C GLY A 79 -13.02 17.19 12.82
N TYR A 80 -13.50 16.15 12.14
CA TYR A 80 -13.57 14.81 12.72
C TYR A 80 -12.19 14.17 12.83
N ARG A 81 -12.07 13.18 13.72
CA ARG A 81 -10.82 12.45 13.99
C ARG A 81 -11.05 10.96 13.87
N ILE A 82 -10.02 10.25 13.39
CA ILE A 82 -10.07 8.80 13.14
C ILE A 82 -9.22 8.09 14.19
N TRP A 83 -9.86 7.24 15.00
CA TRP A 83 -9.20 6.43 16.01
C TRP A 83 -8.92 5.02 15.50
N MET A 84 -7.66 4.57 15.55
CA MET A 84 -7.28 3.18 15.31
C MET A 84 -7.31 2.43 16.64
N SER A 85 -8.16 1.41 16.75
CA SER A 85 -8.28 0.58 17.95
C SER A 85 -7.08 -0.35 18.08
N GLY A 86 -6.48 -0.39 19.28
CA GLY A 86 -5.49 -1.42 19.63
C GLY A 86 -6.08 -2.71 20.20
N ARG A 87 -7.39 -2.72 20.47
CA ARG A 87 -8.08 -3.86 21.10
C ARG A 87 -8.63 -4.87 20.08
N THR A 88 -8.65 -4.49 18.81
CA THR A 88 -9.27 -5.28 17.75
C THR A 88 -8.41 -5.19 16.51
N HIS A 89 -8.18 -6.35 15.90
CA HIS A 89 -7.49 -6.50 14.64
C HIS A 89 -8.26 -7.49 13.77
N MET A 90 -8.00 -7.47 12.48
CA MET A 90 -8.55 -8.45 11.54
C MET A 90 -7.45 -9.12 10.73
N VAL A 91 -7.74 -10.32 10.23
CA VAL A 91 -6.85 -11.01 9.29
C VAL A 91 -7.26 -10.65 7.87
N TYR A 92 -6.33 -10.09 7.10
CA TYR A 92 -6.52 -9.75 5.70
C TYR A 92 -5.83 -10.78 4.80
N TYR A 93 -6.55 -11.30 3.82
CA TYR A 93 -6.03 -12.22 2.81
C TYR A 93 -5.83 -11.47 1.48
N PRO A 94 -4.59 -11.22 1.04
CA PRO A 94 -4.32 -10.44 -0.14
C PRO A 94 -4.57 -11.25 -1.42
N ARG A 95 -4.35 -10.64 -2.58
CA ARG A 95 -4.48 -11.31 -3.87
C ARG A 95 -3.56 -12.53 -3.98
N SER A 96 -4.06 -13.62 -4.56
CA SER A 96 -3.35 -14.90 -4.71
C SER A 96 -2.49 -15.00 -5.97
N SER A 97 -2.51 -13.98 -6.84
CA SER A 97 -1.70 -13.93 -8.06
C SER A 97 -1.08 -12.55 -8.27
N LEU A 98 0.14 -12.50 -8.84
CA LEU A 98 0.83 -11.24 -9.12
C LEU A 98 0.06 -10.36 -10.10
N LYS A 99 -0.61 -10.94 -11.10
CA LYS A 99 -1.45 -10.19 -12.05
C LYS A 99 -2.59 -9.45 -11.34
N SER A 100 -3.31 -10.13 -10.44
CA SER A 100 -4.42 -9.50 -9.71
C SER A 100 -3.93 -8.49 -8.67
N LEU A 101 -2.75 -8.70 -8.09
CA LEU A 101 -2.07 -7.73 -7.23
C LEU A 101 -1.70 -6.46 -8.00
N TYR A 102 -1.07 -6.59 -9.17
CA TYR A 102 -0.72 -5.46 -10.03
C TYR A 102 -1.95 -4.60 -10.38
N LEU A 103 -3.03 -5.25 -10.83
CA LEU A 103 -4.27 -4.55 -11.18
C LEU A 103 -4.88 -3.82 -9.97
N GLN A 104 -4.82 -4.42 -8.79
CA GLN A 104 -5.27 -3.79 -7.54
C GLN A 104 -4.46 -2.52 -7.24
N TYR A 105 -3.13 -2.60 -7.27
CA TYR A 105 -2.26 -1.45 -6.96
C TYR A 105 -2.32 -0.36 -8.03
N LEU A 106 -2.51 -0.72 -9.31
CA LEU A 106 -2.81 0.23 -10.37
C LEU A 106 -4.12 0.98 -10.09
N GLY A 107 -5.16 0.27 -9.63
CA GLY A 107 -6.43 0.87 -9.17
C GLY A 107 -6.23 1.85 -8.01
N TYR A 108 -5.45 1.45 -7.01
CA TYR A 108 -5.11 2.32 -5.87
C TYR A 108 -4.33 3.57 -6.29
N GLY A 109 -3.37 3.44 -7.21
CA GLY A 109 -2.63 4.56 -7.77
C GLY A 109 -3.54 5.55 -8.50
N ARG A 110 -4.46 5.05 -9.35
CA ARG A 110 -5.45 5.87 -10.05
C ARG A 110 -6.39 6.60 -9.09
N GLY A 111 -6.94 5.89 -8.10
CA GLY A 111 -7.80 6.48 -7.07
C GLY A 111 -7.08 7.55 -6.26
N ARG A 112 -5.81 7.33 -5.91
CA ARG A 112 -4.98 8.31 -5.21
C ARG A 112 -4.70 9.55 -6.05
N ALA A 113 -4.36 9.39 -7.34
CA ALA A 113 -4.16 10.51 -8.25
C ALA A 113 -5.43 11.34 -8.37
N ARG A 114 -6.59 10.69 -8.51
CA ARG A 114 -7.89 11.37 -8.51
C ARG A 114 -8.15 12.14 -7.23
N ASN A 115 -7.83 11.57 -6.07
CA ASN A 115 -7.98 12.23 -4.78
C ASN A 115 -7.11 13.50 -4.71
N VAL A 116 -5.84 13.40 -5.13
CA VAL A 116 -4.90 14.52 -5.21
C VAL A 116 -5.44 15.64 -6.09
N LEU A 117 -5.96 15.30 -7.27
CA LEU A 117 -6.51 16.27 -8.21
C LEU A 117 -7.80 16.92 -7.68
N LYS A 118 -8.72 16.12 -7.14
CA LYS A 118 -10.02 16.60 -6.63
C LYS A 118 -9.85 17.61 -5.51
N HIS A 119 -8.97 17.32 -4.55
CA HIS A 119 -8.81 18.12 -3.34
C HIS A 119 -7.56 19.01 -3.36
N ARG A 120 -6.83 19.05 -4.49
CA ARG A 120 -5.57 19.79 -4.65
C ARG A 120 -4.56 19.52 -3.54
N MET A 121 -4.48 18.26 -3.12
CA MET A 121 -3.64 17.86 -1.99
C MET A 121 -2.18 17.75 -2.40
N VAL A 122 -1.28 18.06 -1.47
CA VAL A 122 0.14 17.72 -1.63
C VAL A 122 0.36 16.28 -1.14
N PRO A 123 0.78 15.33 -2.01
CA PRO A 123 1.05 13.97 -1.58
C PRO A 123 2.26 13.93 -0.64
N LYS A 124 2.24 13.02 0.34
CA LYS A 124 3.41 12.81 1.21
C LYS A 124 4.55 12.24 0.37
N VAL A 125 5.81 12.55 0.71
CA VAL A 125 7.01 12.06 -0.02
C VAL A 125 6.95 10.54 -0.24
N ARG A 126 6.58 9.76 0.78
CA ARG A 126 6.43 8.29 0.67
C ARG A 126 5.42 7.83 -0.39
N GLN A 127 4.41 8.66 -0.68
CA GLN A 127 3.38 8.40 -1.70
C GLN A 127 3.85 8.82 -3.10
N MET A 128 4.93 9.60 -3.19
CA MET A 128 5.54 10.00 -4.45
C MET A 128 6.59 9.00 -4.94
N VAL A 129 7.20 8.22 -4.03
CA VAL A 129 8.20 7.19 -4.39
C VAL A 129 7.72 6.24 -5.51
N PRO A 130 6.48 5.72 -5.51
CA PRO A 130 6.00 4.88 -6.61
C PRO A 130 5.95 5.57 -7.98
N LEU A 131 5.92 6.91 -8.05
CA LEU A 131 5.96 7.64 -9.31
C LEU A 131 7.30 7.47 -10.05
N LEU A 132 8.36 7.07 -9.33
CA LEU A 132 9.66 6.79 -9.92
C LEU A 132 9.70 5.48 -10.71
N VAL A 133 8.70 4.60 -10.56
CA VAL A 133 8.67 3.33 -11.29
C VAL A 133 8.63 3.58 -12.80
N ALA A 134 7.76 4.47 -13.28
CA ALA A 134 7.64 4.77 -14.71
C ALA A 134 8.95 5.26 -15.35
N PRO A 135 9.64 6.31 -14.85
CA PRO A 135 10.91 6.75 -15.43
C PRO A 135 12.01 5.70 -15.30
N VAL A 136 12.06 4.92 -14.21
CA VAL A 136 13.04 3.83 -14.05
C VAL A 136 12.82 2.72 -15.09
N VAL A 137 11.58 2.31 -15.32
CA VAL A 137 11.26 1.31 -16.35
C VAL A 137 11.57 1.86 -17.75
N LEU A 138 11.18 3.10 -18.04
CA LEU A 138 11.48 3.74 -19.33
C LEU A 138 12.99 3.82 -19.57
N LEU A 139 13.77 4.22 -18.57
CA LEU A 139 15.23 4.27 -18.67
C LEU A 139 15.83 2.87 -18.90
N ALA A 140 15.32 1.85 -18.21
CA ALA A 140 15.77 0.47 -18.43
C ALA A 140 15.47 -0.02 -19.86
N LEU A 141 14.36 0.41 -20.47
CA LEU A 141 14.08 0.12 -21.88
C LEU A 141 15.11 0.74 -22.83
N PHE A 142 15.78 1.84 -22.47
CA PHE A 142 16.87 2.43 -23.25
C PHE A 142 18.23 1.74 -23.06
N SER A 143 18.29 0.64 -22.29
CA SER A 143 19.55 -0.07 -22.03
C SER A 143 20.23 -0.65 -23.27
N PHE A 144 19.48 -0.89 -24.35
CA PHE A 144 20.05 -1.28 -25.64
C PHE A 144 20.91 -0.17 -26.28
N VAL A 145 20.67 1.10 -25.94
CA VAL A 145 21.51 2.23 -26.37
C VAL A 145 22.70 2.38 -25.44
N HIS A 146 22.46 2.33 -24.13
CA HIS A 146 23.51 2.48 -23.12
C HIS A 146 23.20 1.62 -21.89
N TRP A 147 24.03 0.63 -21.59
CA TRP A 147 23.78 -0.35 -20.52
C TRP A 147 23.59 0.28 -19.13
N LEU A 148 24.24 1.43 -18.84
CA LEU A 148 24.01 2.17 -17.58
C LEU A 148 22.55 2.57 -17.36
N ALA A 149 21.75 2.66 -18.41
CA ALA A 149 20.32 2.96 -18.30
C ALA A 149 19.54 1.84 -17.55
N ALA A 150 20.07 0.61 -17.52
CA ALA A 150 19.49 -0.47 -16.70
C ALA A 150 19.85 -0.38 -15.21
N VAL A 151 20.88 0.38 -14.82
CA VAL A 151 21.42 0.38 -13.45
C VAL A 151 20.37 0.72 -12.39
N PRO A 152 19.55 1.78 -12.53
CA PRO A 152 18.54 2.11 -11.51
C PRO A 152 17.52 0.99 -11.30
N PHE A 153 17.09 0.33 -12.40
CA PHE A 153 16.17 -0.80 -12.33
C PHE A 153 16.82 -2.02 -11.65
N LEU A 154 18.07 -2.35 -12.01
CA LEU A 154 18.80 -3.47 -11.43
C LEU A 154 19.07 -3.25 -9.94
N LEU A 155 19.42 -2.03 -9.54
CA LEU A 155 19.59 -1.66 -8.13
C LEU A 155 18.28 -1.81 -7.36
N TRP A 156 17.16 -1.32 -7.92
CA TRP A 156 15.85 -1.48 -7.32
C TRP A 156 15.46 -2.96 -7.15
N ALA A 157 15.60 -3.75 -8.22
CA ALA A 157 15.33 -5.19 -8.17
C ALA A 157 16.22 -5.91 -7.14
N ALA A 158 17.51 -5.59 -7.08
CA ALA A 158 18.44 -6.15 -6.12
C ALA A 158 18.05 -5.81 -4.67
N VAL A 159 17.62 -4.57 -4.40
CA VAL A 159 17.14 -4.15 -3.08
C VAL A 159 15.88 -4.93 -2.70
N CYS A 160 14.90 -5.05 -3.59
CA CYS A 160 13.67 -5.79 -3.34
C CYS A 160 13.93 -7.28 -3.07
N LEU A 161 14.68 -7.94 -3.96
CA LEU A 161 15.02 -9.36 -3.84
C LEU A 161 15.88 -9.63 -2.60
N GLY A 162 16.91 -8.80 -2.36
CA GLY A 162 17.76 -8.88 -1.18
C GLY A 162 16.97 -8.70 0.11
N TYR A 163 16.03 -7.75 0.15
CA TYR A 163 15.15 -7.57 1.30
C TYR A 163 14.22 -8.78 1.52
N GLY A 164 13.66 -9.35 0.45
CA GLY A 164 12.86 -10.58 0.50
C GLY A 164 13.64 -11.75 1.07
N LEU A 165 14.85 -11.98 0.57
CA LEU A 165 15.78 -13.02 1.06
C LEU A 165 16.18 -12.80 2.52
N LEU A 166 16.58 -11.58 2.89
CA LEU A 166 16.96 -11.24 4.26
C LEU A 166 15.79 -11.49 5.23
N THR A 167 14.57 -11.15 4.82
CA THR A 167 13.36 -11.38 5.62
C THR A 167 13.08 -12.88 5.76
N ALA A 168 13.23 -13.66 4.68
CA ALA A 168 13.10 -15.11 4.69
C ALA A 168 14.09 -15.79 5.62
N VAL A 169 15.36 -15.35 5.60
CA VAL A 169 16.42 -15.87 6.48
C VAL A 169 16.13 -15.51 7.94
N ARG A 170 15.80 -14.25 8.23
CA ARG A 170 15.50 -13.78 9.59
C ARG A 170 14.30 -14.49 10.21
N GLN A 171 13.27 -14.77 9.42
CA GLN A 171 12.06 -15.46 9.87
C GLN A 171 12.14 -16.99 9.71
N ARG A 172 13.29 -17.54 9.26
CA ARG A 172 13.49 -18.97 8.96
C ARG A 172 12.37 -19.57 8.11
N ASN A 173 11.90 -18.82 7.12
CA ASN A 173 10.77 -19.20 6.29
C ASN A 173 11.09 -18.95 4.81
N ALA A 174 11.49 -20.01 4.10
CA ALA A 174 11.82 -19.92 2.68
C ALA A 174 10.64 -19.52 1.79
N SER A 175 9.39 -19.77 2.23
CA SER A 175 8.20 -19.47 1.45
C SER A 175 7.96 -17.97 1.22
N ILE A 176 8.61 -17.11 2.00
CA ILE A 176 8.50 -15.65 1.87
C ILE A 176 9.70 -15.02 1.14
N ALA A 177 10.65 -15.81 0.61
CA ALA A 177 11.77 -15.28 -0.18
C ALA A 177 11.28 -14.45 -1.38
N LEU A 178 10.14 -14.83 -1.96
CA LEU A 178 9.49 -14.13 -3.07
C LEU A 178 8.76 -12.84 -2.64
N ALA A 179 8.79 -12.46 -1.37
CA ALA A 179 8.21 -11.19 -0.91
C ALA A 179 8.82 -9.98 -1.65
N GLY A 180 10.10 -10.08 -2.04
CA GLY A 180 10.76 -9.06 -2.86
C GLY A 180 10.07 -8.88 -4.22
N VAL A 181 9.70 -9.97 -4.89
CA VAL A 181 8.96 -9.95 -6.16
C VAL A 181 7.59 -9.31 -5.96
N SER A 182 6.87 -9.71 -4.90
CA SER A 182 5.58 -9.09 -4.56
C SER A 182 5.71 -7.59 -4.30
N ALA A 183 6.77 -7.16 -3.60
CA ALA A 183 7.03 -5.74 -3.34
C ALA A 183 7.37 -4.94 -4.61
N MET A 184 7.96 -5.56 -5.64
CA MET A 184 8.17 -4.91 -6.93
C MET A 184 6.88 -4.73 -7.73
N VAL A 185 5.89 -5.59 -7.51
CA VAL A 185 4.59 -5.57 -8.22
C VAL A 185 3.60 -4.58 -7.60
N MET A 186 3.76 -4.29 -6.31
CA MET A 186 2.96 -3.37 -5.51
C MET A 186 3.39 -1.91 -5.74
#